data_AF-A0A6A5A3N3-F1
#
_entry.id   AF-A0A6A5A3N3-F1
#
_cell.length_a   1.000
_cell.length_b   1.000
_cell.length_c   1.000
_cell.angle_alpha   90.00
_cell.angle_beta   90.00
_cell.angle_gamma   90.00
#
_symmetry.space_group_name_H-M   'P 1'
#
loop_
_entity.id
_entity.type
_entity.pdbx_description
1 polymer ?
#
loop_
_entity_poly.entity_id
_entity_poly.type
_entity_poly.pdbx_seq_one_letter_code
_entity_poly.pdbx_strand_id
1 'polypeptide(L)'
;RGALLANELKNNAPKIAQWTHSALLANAGLMKLGYVTRHNTKDSQSHVILATQSYNPVDFAQQTSLNLTNAWGIIKMLVELFMEQPEGKYVMMKDPNKPVVRIYSVPLDTFEDENGGDDDDEDDEEDDDNLDDEDEIDE
;
A
#
# COMPACT_ATOMS: atom_id res chain seq x y z
N ARG A 1 -3.50 5.03 23.85
CA ARG A 1 -3.02 4.99 22.45
C ARG A 1 -2.50 3.60 22.06
N GLY A 2 -1.62 2.96 22.86
CA GLY A 2 -1.14 1.60 22.57
C GLY A 2 -2.23 0.52 22.42
N ALA A 3 -3.29 0.57 23.24
CA ALA A 3 -4.41 -0.37 23.12
C ALA A 3 -5.18 -0.27 21.79
N LEU A 4 -5.28 0.94 21.22
CA LEU A 4 -5.91 1.14 19.90
C LEU A 4 -5.06 0.51 18.81
N LEU A 5 -3.74 0.80 18.80
CA LEU A 5 -2.82 0.21 17.84
C LEU A 5 -2.79 -1.33 17.95
N ALA A 6 -2.81 -1.89 19.16
CA ALA A 6 -2.85 -3.34 19.34
C ALA A 6 -4.13 -3.97 18.78
N ASN A 7 -5.28 -3.32 18.95
CA ASN A 7 -6.54 -3.77 18.34
C ASN A 7 -6.49 -3.67 16.81
N GLU A 8 -5.97 -2.56 16.27
CA GLU A 8 -5.81 -2.39 14.83
C GLU A 8 -4.81 -3.38 14.23
N LEU A 9 -3.73 -3.68 14.94
CA LEU A 9 -2.75 -4.68 14.51
C LEU A 9 -3.37 -6.08 14.42
N LYS A 10 -4.28 -6.42 15.33
CA LYS A 10 -5.01 -7.70 15.29
C LYS A 10 -5.96 -7.80 14.09
N ASN A 11 -6.66 -6.72 13.76
CA ASN A 11 -7.70 -6.73 12.73
C ASN A 11 -7.17 -6.42 11.32
N ASN A 12 -6.06 -5.69 11.22
CA ASN A 12 -5.48 -5.19 9.98
C ASN A 12 -4.02 -5.66 9.77
N ALA A 13 -3.62 -6.77 10.41
CA ALA A 13 -2.23 -7.24 10.42
C ALA A 13 -1.56 -7.28 9.03
N PRO A 14 -2.18 -7.86 7.98
CA PRO A 14 -1.53 -7.94 6.66
C PRO A 14 -1.30 -6.57 6.02
N LYS A 15 -2.23 -5.63 6.20
CA LYS A 15 -2.14 -4.28 5.64
C LYS A 15 -1.02 -3.47 6.31
N ILE A 16 -0.96 -3.53 7.64
CA ILE A 16 0.11 -2.86 8.40
C ILE A 16 1.47 -3.49 8.08
N ALA A 17 1.53 -4.81 7.93
CA ALA A 17 2.73 -5.51 7.51
C ALA A 17 3.22 -5.07 6.13
N GLN A 18 2.32 -4.94 5.15
CA GLN A 18 2.66 -4.47 3.81
C GLN A 18 3.24 -3.05 3.84
N TRP A 19 2.58 -2.11 4.52
CA TRP A 19 3.08 -0.74 4.65
C TRP A 19 4.45 -0.68 5.32
N THR A 20 4.65 -1.49 6.35
CA THR A 20 5.92 -1.54 7.08
C THR A 20 7.05 -2.10 6.19
N HIS A 21 6.79 -3.18 5.45
CA HIS A 21 7.77 -3.71 4.49
C HIS A 21 8.08 -2.71 3.38
N SER A 22 7.07 -2.02 2.82
CA SER A 22 7.29 -0.97 1.83
C SER A 22 8.16 0.16 2.36
N ALA A 23 7.91 0.63 3.60
CA ALA A 23 8.73 1.66 4.24
C ALA A 23 10.17 1.19 4.49
N LEU A 24 10.36 -0.07 4.89
CA LEU A 24 11.69 -0.67 5.06
C LEU A 24 12.45 -0.79 3.73
N LEU A 25 11.79 -1.23 2.67
CA LEU A 25 12.38 -1.38 1.33
C LEU A 25 12.75 -0.01 0.72
N ALA A 26 11.92 1.01 0.96
CA ALA A 26 12.20 2.38 0.56
C ALA A 26 13.29 3.06 1.42
N ASN A 27 13.81 2.37 2.46
CA ASN A 27 14.75 2.92 3.43
C ASN A 27 14.24 4.24 4.07
N ALA A 28 12.93 4.29 4.37
CA ALA A 28 12.33 5.47 4.95
C ALA A 28 12.80 5.67 6.40
N GLY A 29 13.26 6.88 6.75
CA GLY A 29 13.67 7.19 8.12
C GLY A 29 12.50 7.29 9.10
N LEU A 30 11.28 7.51 8.61
CA LEU A 30 10.08 7.67 9.42
C LEU A 30 8.84 7.17 8.67
N MET A 31 7.92 6.51 9.39
CA MET A 31 6.59 6.14 8.92
C MET A 31 5.55 6.78 9.84
N LYS A 32 4.53 7.41 9.26
CA LYS A 32 3.44 8.06 10.01
C LYS A 32 2.12 7.33 9.78
N LEU A 33 1.43 7.01 10.88
CA LEU A 33 0.10 6.41 10.87
C LEU A 33 -0.94 7.45 11.30
N GLY A 34 -1.89 7.73 10.42
CA GLY A 34 -3.06 8.57 10.70
C GLY A 34 -4.25 7.75 11.17
N TYR A 35 -4.89 8.18 12.25
CA TYR A 35 -6.13 7.59 12.76
C TYR A 35 -7.29 8.43 12.30
N VAL A 36 -8.04 7.91 11.33
CA VAL A 36 -9.19 8.57 10.72
C VAL A 36 -10.45 7.84 11.14
N THR A 37 -11.48 8.59 11.53
CA THR A 37 -12.82 8.05 11.81
C THR A 37 -13.84 8.80 10.96
N ARG A 38 -14.97 8.14 10.69
CA ARG A 38 -16.14 8.82 10.13
C ARG A 38 -16.69 9.83 11.15
N HIS A 39 -17.19 10.96 10.67
CA HIS A 39 -17.88 11.95 11.51
C HIS A 39 -19.20 11.38 12.05
N ASN A 40 -19.94 10.67 11.19
CA ASN A 40 -21.12 9.91 11.57
C ASN A 40 -20.96 8.45 11.12
N THR A 41 -21.25 7.48 11.99
CA THR A 41 -21.11 6.05 11.67
C THR A 41 -21.91 5.61 10.44
N LYS A 42 -23.01 6.31 10.13
CA LYS A 42 -23.88 6.04 8.97
C LYS A 42 -23.40 6.67 7.66
N ASP A 43 -22.59 7.72 7.74
CA ASP A 43 -22.11 8.44 6.56
C ASP A 43 -20.66 8.05 6.27
N SER A 44 -20.41 7.50 5.08
CA SER A 44 -19.07 7.10 4.65
C SER A 44 -18.30 8.19 3.90
N GLN A 45 -18.87 9.38 3.70
CA GLN A 45 -18.19 10.46 2.98
C GLN A 45 -17.49 11.44 3.92
N SER A 46 -18.11 11.76 5.06
CA SER A 46 -17.54 12.69 6.04
C SER A 46 -16.60 12.01 7.04
N HIS A 47 -15.33 12.44 7.08
CA HIS A 47 -14.28 11.89 7.94
C HIS A 47 -13.53 12.97 8.74
N VAL A 48 -12.98 12.60 9.90
CA VAL A 48 -12.16 13.45 10.76
C VAL A 48 -10.90 12.71 11.22
N ILE A 49 -9.78 13.42 11.26
CA ILE A 49 -8.49 12.91 11.75
C ILE A 49 -8.43 13.10 13.27
N LEU A 50 -8.28 12.00 14.01
CA LEU A 50 -8.21 12.04 15.47
C LEU A 50 -6.78 12.22 15.98
N ALA A 51 -5.82 11.57 15.33
CA ALA A 51 -4.42 11.60 15.73
C ALA A 51 -3.51 11.13 14.61
N THR A 52 -2.24 11.52 14.70
CA THR A 52 -1.14 10.97 13.92
C THR A 52 -0.09 10.41 14.87
N GLN A 53 0.51 9.27 14.52
CA GLN A 53 1.62 8.68 15.28
C GLN A 53 2.78 8.40 14.33
N SER A 54 3.98 8.79 14.74
CA SER A 54 5.21 8.61 13.96
C SER A 54 6.04 7.48 14.55
N TYR A 55 6.60 6.65 13.69
CA TYR A 55 7.43 5.50 14.07
C TYR A 55 8.67 5.43 13.19
N ASN A 56 9.76 4.93 13.76
CA ASN A 56 10.85 4.38 12.96
C ASN A 56 10.39 3.03 12.39
N PRO A 57 10.45 2.79 11.06
CA PRO A 57 10.02 1.54 10.45
C PRO A 57 10.71 0.28 11.01
N VAL A 58 12.01 0.39 11.37
CA VAL A 58 12.79 -0.73 11.92
C VAL A 58 12.26 -1.14 13.28
N ASP A 59 12.06 -0.18 14.18
CA ASP A 59 11.52 -0.42 15.52
C ASP A 59 10.06 -0.91 15.44
N PHE A 60 9.28 -0.37 14.51
CA PHE A 60 7.89 -0.77 14.30
C PHE A 60 7.75 -2.21 13.78
N ALA A 61 8.64 -2.64 12.89
CA ALA A 61 8.69 -4.03 12.43
C ALA A 61 8.96 -5.01 13.59
N GLN A 62 9.89 -4.66 14.48
CA GLN A 62 10.16 -5.46 15.69
C GLN A 62 8.94 -5.54 16.62
N GLN A 63 8.25 -4.42 16.86
CA GLN A 63 7.05 -4.38 17.71
C GLN A 63 5.87 -5.19 17.14
N THR A 64 5.76 -5.26 15.81
CA THR A 64 4.68 -5.96 15.11
C THR A 64 4.99 -7.44 14.81
N SER A 65 6.10 -7.97 15.34
CA SER A 65 6.56 -9.34 15.11
C SER A 65 6.81 -9.67 13.62
N LEU A 66 7.21 -8.67 12.82
CA LEU A 66 7.60 -8.87 11.43
C LEU A 66 9.07 -9.25 11.36
N ASN A 67 9.35 -10.47 10.92
CA ASN A 67 10.71 -10.96 10.78
C ASN A 67 11.20 -10.75 9.34
N LEU A 68 12.11 -9.79 9.16
CA LEU A 68 12.67 -9.47 7.84
C LEU A 68 13.44 -10.64 7.22
N THR A 69 14.12 -11.46 8.03
CA THR A 69 14.79 -12.67 7.55
C THR A 69 13.79 -13.68 6.99
N ASN A 70 12.63 -13.83 7.64
CA ASN A 70 11.57 -14.68 7.14
C ASN A 70 10.99 -14.15 5.82
N ALA A 71 10.75 -12.83 5.73
CA ALA A 71 10.25 -12.19 4.51
C ALA A 71 11.19 -12.42 3.30
N TRP A 72 12.49 -12.15 3.46
CA TRP A 72 13.48 -12.43 2.42
C TRP A 72 13.61 -13.91 2.10
N GLY A 73 13.46 -14.79 3.09
CA GLY A 73 13.45 -16.24 2.89
C GLY A 73 12.29 -16.69 1.99
N ILE A 74 11.09 -16.14 2.17
CA ILE A 74 9.92 -16.42 1.33
C ILE A 74 10.19 -15.94 -0.11
N ILE A 75 10.72 -14.72 -0.29
CA ILE A 75 11.05 -14.20 -1.62
C ILE A 75 12.10 -15.07 -2.31
N LYS A 76 13.17 -15.46 -1.61
CA LYS A 76 14.21 -16.35 -2.15
C LYS A 76 13.61 -17.67 -2.65
N MET A 77 12.75 -18.30 -1.84
CA MET A 77 12.06 -19.54 -2.20
C MET A 77 11.19 -19.35 -3.45
N LEU A 78 10.46 -18.23 -3.55
CA LEU A 78 9.66 -17.94 -4.74
C LEU A 78 10.52 -17.76 -6.00
N VAL A 79 11.63 -17.03 -5.91
CA VAL A 79 12.55 -16.84 -7.04
C VAL A 79 13.16 -18.16 -7.49
N GLU A 80 13.63 -18.99 -6.55
CA GLU A 80 14.15 -20.33 -6.85
C GLU A 80 13.10 -21.20 -7.55
N LEU A 81 11.85 -21.17 -7.08
CA LEU A 81 10.75 -21.89 -7.70
C LEU A 81 10.50 -21.45 -9.16
N PHE A 82 10.47 -20.15 -9.42
CA PHE A 82 10.25 -19.63 -10.78
C PHE A 82 11.45 -19.84 -11.72
N MET A 83 12.67 -19.86 -11.19
CA MET A 83 13.88 -20.18 -11.98
C MET A 83 13.90 -21.63 -12.49
N GLU A 84 13.20 -22.54 -11.82
CA GLU A 84 13.04 -23.94 -12.25
C GLU A 84 11.90 -24.14 -13.28
N GLN A 85 11.00 -23.16 -13.42
CA GLN A 85 9.87 -23.25 -14.35
C GLN A 85 10.28 -22.81 -15.76
N PRO A 86 9.62 -23.33 -16.82
CA PRO A 86 9.85 -22.87 -18.18
C PRO A 86 9.44 -21.40 -18.36
N GLU A 87 10.04 -20.74 -19.33
CA GLU A 87 9.66 -19.38 -19.73
C GLU A 87 8.18 -19.31 -20.08
N GLY A 88 7.47 -18.35 -19.52
CA GLY A 88 6.03 -18.21 -19.70
C GLY A 88 5.41 -17.19 -18.76
N LYS A 89 4.09 -17.06 -18.83
CA LYS A 89 3.29 -16.17 -17.99
C LYS A 89 2.68 -16.96 -16.85
N TYR A 90 2.76 -16.43 -15.63
CA TYR A 90 2.29 -17.09 -14.42
C TYR A 90 1.42 -16.17 -13.56
N VAL A 91 0.48 -16.75 -12.83
CA VAL A 91 -0.40 -16.06 -11.90
C VAL A 91 -0.28 -16.68 -10.53
N MET A 92 0.03 -15.85 -9.53
CA MET A 92 0.03 -16.25 -8.13
C MET A 92 -1.29 -15.81 -7.49
N MET A 93 -2.04 -16.75 -6.92
CA MET A 93 -3.31 -16.48 -6.28
C MET A 93 -3.36 -17.13 -4.89
N LYS A 94 -3.76 -16.34 -3.89
CA LYS A 94 -4.11 -16.86 -2.57
C LYS A 94 -5.49 -17.50 -2.63
N ASP A 95 -5.63 -18.72 -2.13
CA ASP A 95 -6.92 -19.38 -1.99
C ASP A 95 -7.83 -18.57 -1.02
N PRO A 96 -9.09 -18.29 -1.40
CA PRO A 96 -10.02 -17.52 -0.55
C PRO A 96 -10.39 -18.21 0.76
N ASN A 97 -10.46 -19.54 0.76
CA ASN A 97 -10.95 -20.35 1.86
C ASN A 97 -9.83 -21.05 2.64
N LYS A 98 -8.69 -21.30 1.98
CA LYS A 98 -7.54 -22.00 2.55
C LYS A 98 -6.34 -21.05 2.66
N PRO A 99 -5.49 -21.17 3.70
CA PRO A 99 -4.26 -20.39 3.83
C PRO A 99 -3.16 -20.95 2.91
N VAL A 100 -3.42 -21.03 1.60
CA VAL A 100 -2.50 -21.58 0.60
C VAL A 100 -2.40 -20.61 -0.56
N VAL A 101 -1.19 -20.44 -1.09
CA VAL A 101 -0.93 -19.70 -2.32
C VAL A 101 -0.69 -20.71 -3.43
N ARG A 102 -1.34 -20.52 -4.58
CA ARG A 102 -1.18 -21.35 -5.78
C ARG A 102 -0.60 -20.54 -6.92
N ILE A 103 0.19 -21.21 -7.74
CA ILE A 103 0.80 -20.64 -8.94
C ILE A 103 0.20 -21.38 -10.14
N TYR A 104 -0.29 -20.63 -11.11
CA TYR A 104 -0.89 -21.13 -12.34
C TYR A 104 -0.04 -20.65 -13.51
N SER A 105 0.28 -21.54 -14.45
CA SER A 105 0.76 -21.12 -15.77
C SER A 105 -0.45 -20.70 -16.60
N VAL A 106 -0.34 -19.57 -17.28
CA VAL A 106 -1.41 -19.04 -18.13
C VAL A 106 -0.88 -18.76 -19.54
N PRO A 107 -1.73 -18.85 -20.57
CA PRO A 107 -1.39 -18.43 -21.93
C PRO A 107 -0.83 -16.99 -21.99
N LEU A 108 0.03 -16.71 -22.97
CA LEU A 108 0.69 -15.41 -23.09
C LEU A 108 -0.29 -14.25 -23.35
N ASP A 109 -1.42 -14.53 -23.99
CA ASP A 109 -2.52 -13.62 -24.32
C ASP A 109 -3.48 -13.35 -23.14
N THR A 110 -3.33 -14.01 -21.99
CA THR A 110 -4.30 -13.95 -20.87
C THR A 110 -4.57 -12.54 -20.31
N PHE A 111 -3.63 -11.61 -20.45
CA PHE A 111 -3.74 -10.24 -19.95
C PHE A 111 -3.62 -9.20 -21.06
N GLU A 112 -3.66 -9.65 -22.32
CA GLU A 112 -3.72 -8.74 -23.45
C GLU A 112 -5.21 -8.51 -23.72
N ASP A 113 -5.70 -7.31 -23.40
CA ASP A 113 -7.09 -6.95 -23.63
C ASP A 113 -7.38 -7.04 -25.14
N GLU A 114 -8.34 -7.88 -25.55
CA GLU A 114 -8.87 -7.88 -26.92
C GLU A 114 -9.58 -6.55 -27.29
N ASN A 115 -9.65 -5.60 -26.37
CA ASN A 115 -10.28 -4.30 -26.55
C ASN A 115 -9.36 -3.19 -26.01
N GLY A 116 -8.42 -2.74 -26.83
CA GLY A 116 -7.58 -1.58 -26.56
C GLY A 116 -8.41 -0.31 -26.33
N GLY A 117 -8.68 -0.01 -25.06
CA GLY A 117 -8.99 1.33 -24.60
C GLY A 117 -7.72 1.90 -24.00
N ASP A 118 -7.09 2.82 -24.74
CA ASP A 118 -6.23 3.85 -24.16
C ASP A 118 -7.02 4.52 -23.04
N ASP A 119 -6.65 4.28 -21.79
CA ASP A 119 -6.88 5.23 -20.69
C ASP A 119 -5.56 6.02 -20.50
N ASP A 120 -5.11 6.68 -21.56
CA ASP A 120 -4.19 7.84 -21.49
C ASP A 120 -5.08 9.10 -21.36
N ASP A 121 -5.72 9.27 -20.20
CA ASP A 121 -6.22 10.59 -19.79
C ASP A 121 -5.09 11.27 -18.98
N GLU A 122 -4.16 11.87 -19.72
CA GLU A 122 -3.28 12.95 -19.26
C GLU A 122 -4.15 14.17 -18.92
N ASP A 123 -4.66 14.28 -17.69
CA ASP A 123 -5.11 15.57 -17.15
C ASP A 123 -3.89 16.33 -16.60
N ASP A 124 -3.12 16.92 -17.52
CA ASP A 124 -2.25 18.06 -17.25
C ASP A 124 -3.12 19.30 -17.00
N GLU A 125 -3.52 19.54 -15.74
CA GLU A 125 -3.95 20.89 -15.31
C GLU A 125 -2.69 21.71 -14.97
N GLU A 126 -2.09 22.32 -16.00
CA GLU A 126 -1.13 23.43 -15.83
C GLU A 126 -1.87 24.74 -15.46
N ASP A 127 -1.48 25.29 -14.31
CA ASP A 127 -1.34 26.71 -13.94
C ASP A 127 -2.26 27.77 -14.60
N ASP A 128 -3.21 28.31 -13.82
CA ASP A 128 -3.60 29.73 -13.92
C ASP A 128 -4.05 30.27 -12.55
N ASP A 129 -3.08 30.51 -11.65
CA ASP A 129 -3.24 31.53 -10.61
C ASP A 129 -2.25 32.66 -10.91
N ASN A 130 -2.64 33.50 -11.88
CA ASN A 130 -2.05 34.82 -12.07
C ASN A 130 -2.05 35.61 -10.75
N LEU A 131 -0.83 35.87 -10.27
CA LEU A 131 -0.50 36.90 -9.30
C LEU A 131 -0.82 38.28 -9.92
N ASP A 132 -1.97 38.85 -9.59
CA ASP A 132 -2.15 40.30 -9.68
C ASP A 132 -2.06 40.91 -8.28
N ASP A 133 -0.86 41.39 -7.98
CA ASP A 133 -0.62 42.49 -7.07
C ASP A 133 -1.37 43.72 -7.58
N GLU A 134 -2.39 44.18 -6.84
CA GLU A 134 -2.71 45.61 -6.79
C GLU A 134 -2.87 46.04 -5.32
N ASP A 135 -1.80 46.68 -4.83
CA ASP A 135 -1.84 47.63 -3.74
C ASP A 135 -2.88 48.73 -4.01
N GLU A 136 -3.93 48.82 -3.20
CA GLU A 136 -4.59 50.09 -2.92
C GLU A 136 -4.73 50.28 -1.41
N ILE A 137 -3.78 51.05 -0.88
CA ILE A 137 -3.93 51.84 0.34
C ILE A 137 -4.97 52.93 0.02
N ASP A 138 -6.03 53.04 0.81
CA ASP A 138 -6.56 54.37 1.18
C ASP A 138 -7.45 54.34 2.45
N GLU A 139 -7.08 55.29 3.33
CA GLU A 139 -7.71 55.85 4.54
C GLU A 139 -8.07 54.99 5.78
#